data_AF-A0ABD0N238-F1
#
_entry.id   AF-A0ABD0N238-F1
#
_cell.length_a   1.000
_cell.length_b   1.000
_cell.length_c   1.000
_cell.angle_alpha   90.00
_cell.angle_beta   90.00
_cell.angle_gamma   90.00
#
_symmetry.space_group_name_H-M   'P 1'
#
loop_
_entity.id
_entity.type
_entity.pdbx_description
1 polymer ?
#
loop_
_entity_poly.entity_id
_entity_poly.type
_entity_poly.pdbx_seq_one_letter_code
_entity_poly.pdbx_strand_id
1 'polypeptide(L)'
;TSRGRVALWHMVTVSDQKGDTKIQWKLQTPAEVEGNISQLQWGSSSHLLAVCSSSCVVILSEHVMCSHYCQQMAAVQLTPTQLSLANFNTNTHITFHTDTHIRSVQVTK
;
A
#
# COMPACT_ATOMS: atom_id res chain seq x y z
N THR A 1 -16.98 -0.29 -5.99
CA THR A 1 -15.92 -1.09 -6.63
C THR A 1 -16.11 -2.54 -6.22
N SER A 2 -16.25 -3.49 -7.15
CA SER A 2 -16.84 -4.81 -6.85
C SER A 2 -15.86 -5.88 -6.33
N ARG A 3 -14.58 -5.57 -6.13
CA ARG A 3 -13.55 -6.55 -5.68
C ARG A 3 -12.41 -5.94 -4.86
N GLY A 4 -12.63 -4.79 -4.22
CA GLY A 4 -11.61 -4.18 -3.36
C GLY A 4 -10.28 -3.80 -4.02
N ARG A 5 -10.24 -3.59 -5.34
CA ARG A 5 -9.04 -3.13 -6.04
C ARG A 5 -8.93 -1.62 -6.06
N VAL A 6 -7.79 -1.09 -5.62
CA VAL A 6 -7.45 0.34 -5.64
C VAL A 6 -6.27 0.55 -6.57
N ALA A 7 -6.43 1.38 -7.59
CA ALA A 7 -5.35 1.73 -8.51
C ALA A 7 -5.10 3.23 -8.49
N LEU A 8 -3.84 3.63 -8.63
CA LEU A 8 -3.42 5.02 -8.67
C LEU A 8 -2.92 5.38 -10.06
N TRP A 9 -3.25 6.58 -10.50
CA TRP A 9 -2.67 7.17 -11.71
C TRP A 9 -1.63 8.19 -11.30
N HIS A 10 -0.41 8.04 -11.80
CA HIS A 10 0.64 9.01 -11.57
C HIS A 10 0.95 9.76 -12.87
N MET A 11 1.11 11.07 -12.74
CA MET A 11 1.50 11.92 -13.84
C MET A 11 3.01 11.85 -14.03
N VAL A 12 3.45 11.68 -15.27
CA VAL A 12 4.85 11.70 -15.68
C VAL A 12 5.06 12.71 -16.79
N THR A 13 6.21 13.37 -16.74
CA THR A 13 6.75 14.12 -17.86
C THR A 13 7.73 13.24 -18.60
N VAL A 14 7.49 13.06 -19.89
CA VAL A 14 8.38 12.31 -20.79
C VAL A 14 8.96 13.28 -21.81
N SER A 15 10.28 13.34 -21.90
CA SER A 15 10.98 14.11 -22.91
C SER A 15 11.18 13.26 -24.16
N ASP A 16 10.76 13.77 -25.31
CA ASP A 16 11.07 13.17 -26.60
C ASP A 16 12.50 13.54 -27.04
N GLN A 17 13.08 12.79 -27.99
CA GLN A 17 14.41 13.02 -28.55
C GLN A 17 14.54 14.40 -29.21
N LYS A 18 13.41 15.05 -29.52
CA LYS A 18 13.32 16.41 -30.07
C LYS A 18 13.25 17.52 -29.00
N GLY A 19 13.30 17.17 -27.71
CA GLY A 19 13.26 18.12 -26.59
C GLY A 19 11.86 18.54 -26.15
N ASP A 20 10.80 18.04 -26.79
CA ASP A 20 9.42 18.31 -26.39
C ASP A 20 9.06 17.52 -25.12
N THR A 21 8.50 18.20 -24.12
CA THR A 21 8.03 17.57 -22.88
C THR A 21 6.55 17.27 -22.99
N LYS A 22 6.17 16.00 -22.90
CA LYS A 22 4.76 15.56 -22.90
C LYS A 22 4.36 15.04 -21.53
N ILE A 23 3.17 15.43 -21.10
CA ILE A 23 2.53 14.87 -19.91
C ILE A 23 1.86 13.55 -20.31
N GLN A 24 2.17 12.48 -19.60
CA GLN A 24 1.47 11.20 -19.71
C GLN A 24 0.99 10.77 -18.33
N TRP A 25 -0.11 10.01 -18.30
CA TRP A 25 -0.62 9.38 -17.10
C TRP A 25 -0.28 7.90 -17.15
N LYS A 26 0.45 7.41 -16.14
CA LYS A 26 0.80 6.00 -16.02
C LYS A 26 0.03 5.38 -14.86
N LEU A 27 -0.62 4.27 -15.15
CA LEU A 27 -1.32 3.47 -14.16
C LEU A 27 -0.31 2.72 -13.29
N GLN A 28 -0.39 2.90 -11.98
CA GLN A 28 0.36 2.12 -11.00
C GLN A 28 -0.27 0.73 -10.82
N THR A 29 0.54 -0.23 -10.36
CA THR A 29 0.05 -1.57 -10.03
C THR A 29 -1.09 -1.47 -9.00
N PRO A 30 -2.30 -2.01 -9.30
CA PRO A 30 -3.41 -1.95 -8.36
C PRO A 30 -3.11 -2.72 -7.06
N ALA A 31 -3.44 -2.14 -5.92
CA ALA A 31 -3.47 -2.81 -4.62
C ALA A 31 -4.80 -3.57 -4.45
N GLU A 32 -4.74 -4.80 -3.96
CA GLU A 32 -5.93 -5.57 -3.61
C GLU A 32 -6.22 -5.42 -2.12
N VAL A 33 -7.43 -4.97 -1.80
CA VAL A 33 -7.99 -4.83 -0.45
C VAL A 33 -9.17 -5.78 -0.34
N GLU A 34 -9.37 -6.37 0.83
CA GLU A 34 -10.46 -7.32 1.04
C GLU A 34 -11.80 -6.58 1.23
N GLY A 35 -12.84 -7.08 0.58
CA GLY A 35 -14.22 -6.63 0.78
C GLY A 35 -14.62 -5.39 -0.02
N ASN A 36 -15.81 -4.88 0.29
CA ASN A 36 -16.35 -3.70 -0.37
C ASN A 36 -15.74 -2.44 0.25
N ILE A 37 -15.21 -1.57 -0.59
CA ILE A 37 -14.64 -0.29 -0.16
C ILE A 37 -15.79 0.68 0.11
N SER A 38 -15.84 1.20 1.33
CA SER A 38 -16.83 2.19 1.77
C SER A 38 -16.27 3.62 1.73
N GLN A 39 -14.96 3.80 1.95
CA GLN A 39 -14.33 5.11 1.99
C GLN A 39 -12.87 5.06 1.55
N LEU A 40 -12.43 6.16 0.91
CA LEU A 40 -11.05 6.44 0.57
C LEU A 40 -10.69 7.83 1.10
N GLN A 41 -9.53 7.98 1.74
CA GLN A 41 -9.08 9.27 2.25
C GLN A 41 -7.55 9.40 2.16
N TRP A 42 -7.12 10.46 1.49
CA TRP A 42 -5.72 10.86 1.50
C TRP A 42 -5.33 11.43 2.87
N GLY A 43 -4.18 11.02 3.38
CA GLY A 43 -3.51 11.67 4.49
C GLY A 43 -3.06 13.07 4.11
N SER A 44 -2.93 13.94 5.11
CA SER A 44 -2.55 15.34 4.92
C SER A 44 -1.10 15.53 4.44
N SER A 45 -0.23 14.54 4.64
CA SER A 45 1.15 14.52 4.17
C SER A 45 1.62 13.08 3.91
N SER A 46 2.68 12.91 3.11
CA SER A 46 3.38 11.63 2.86
C SER A 46 2.72 10.64 1.87
N HIS A 47 1.83 11.12 0.98
CA HIS A 47 1.23 10.29 -0.09
C HIS A 47 0.63 8.98 0.45
N LEU A 48 -0.05 9.07 1.59
CA LEU A 48 -0.72 7.95 2.24
C LEU A 48 -2.21 7.96 1.90
N LEU A 49 -2.75 6.80 1.51
CA LEU A 49 -4.17 6.62 1.22
C LEU A 49 -4.77 5.61 2.20
N ALA A 50 -5.67 6.08 3.06
CA ALA A 50 -6.48 5.21 3.89
C ALA A 50 -7.65 4.65 3.06
N VAL A 51 -7.80 3.32 3.10
CA VAL A 51 -8.88 2.57 2.46
C VAL A 51 -9.69 1.89 3.55
N CYS A 52 -10.97 2.26 3.66
CA CYS A 52 -11.90 1.62 4.58
C CYS A 52 -12.73 0.58 3.81
N SER A 53 -12.72 -0.65 4.29
CA SER A 53 -13.61 -1.71 3.83
C SER A 53 -14.62 -2.07 4.92
N SER A 54 -15.52 -3.00 4.60
CA SER A 54 -16.47 -3.56 5.57
C SER A 54 -15.82 -4.27 6.77
N SER A 55 -14.55 -4.68 6.66
CA SER A 55 -13.86 -5.51 7.67
C SER A 55 -12.60 -4.88 8.24
N CYS A 56 -11.96 -3.92 7.55
CA CYS A 56 -10.70 -3.34 8.01
C CYS A 56 -10.43 -1.93 7.43
N VAL A 57 -9.39 -1.29 7.95
CA VAL A 57 -8.80 -0.08 7.38
C VAL A 57 -7.35 -0.40 6.96
N VAL A 58 -7.00 -0.11 5.70
CA VAL A 58 -5.67 -0.33 5.12
C VAL A 58 -5.03 1.01 4.78
N ILE A 59 -3.77 1.20 5.13
CA ILE A 59 -3.00 2.41 4.79
C ILE A 59 -2.05 2.09 3.64
N LEU A 60 -2.39 2.54 2.45
CA LEU A 60 -1.53 2.45 1.26
C LEU A 60 -0.55 3.61 1.25
N SER A 61 0.68 3.38 0.81
CA SER A 61 1.64 4.44 0.51
C SER A 61 2.01 4.31 -0.96
N GLU A 62 2.25 5.43 -1.63
CA GLU A 62 2.64 5.47 -3.05
C GLU A 62 3.82 4.54 -3.41
N HIS A 63 4.66 4.17 -2.43
CA HIS A 63 5.82 3.29 -2.59
C HIS A 63 5.72 1.92 -1.90
N VAL A 64 4.61 1.57 -1.25
CA VAL A 64 4.47 0.30 -0.50
C VAL A 64 3.48 -0.60 -1.23
N MET A 65 3.96 -1.75 -1.72
CA MET A 65 3.15 -2.65 -2.55
C MET A 65 2.02 -3.32 -1.78
N CYS A 66 2.21 -3.58 -0.48
CA CYS A 66 1.21 -4.23 0.38
C CYS A 66 1.40 -3.78 1.84
N SER A 67 0.31 -3.52 2.57
CA SER A 67 0.31 -3.24 4.01
C SER A 67 -0.88 -3.89 4.70
N HIS A 68 -0.73 -4.28 5.95
CA HIS A 68 -1.82 -4.87 6.74
C HIS A 68 -1.64 -4.58 8.23
N TYR A 69 -2.74 -4.28 8.93
CA TYR A 69 -2.74 -4.05 10.37
C TYR A 69 -3.87 -4.85 11.04
N CYS A 70 -3.54 -5.59 12.09
CA CYS A 70 -4.51 -6.37 12.87
C CYS A 70 -3.97 -6.63 14.28
N GLN A 71 -4.83 -6.48 15.30
CA GLN A 71 -4.52 -6.85 16.70
C GLN A 71 -3.17 -6.30 17.20
N GLN A 72 -2.91 -5.00 16.97
CA GLN A 72 -1.64 -4.35 17.36
C GLN A 72 -0.40 -4.89 16.64
N MET A 73 -0.56 -5.56 15.50
CA MET A 73 0.52 -5.89 14.59
C MET A 73 0.34 -5.17 13.25
N ALA A 74 1.37 -4.44 12.80
CA ALA A 74 1.47 -3.90 11.44
C ALA A 74 2.49 -4.68 10.62
N ALA A 75 2.19 -4.90 9.34
CA ALA A 75 3.14 -5.34 8.34
C ALA A 75 3.14 -4.39 7.15
N VAL A 76 4.33 -4.04 6.66
CA VAL A 76 4.53 -3.09 5.57
C VAL A 76 5.60 -3.64 4.62
N GLN A 77 5.24 -3.88 3.37
CA GLN A 77 6.19 -4.30 2.33
C GLN A 77 6.85 -3.08 1.68
N LEU A 78 8.06 -2.76 2.13
CA LEU A 78 8.83 -1.57 1.73
C LEU A 78 9.43 -1.71 0.33
N THR A 79 9.78 -2.93 -0.07
CA THR A 79 10.28 -3.26 -1.43
C THR A 79 9.78 -4.66 -1.82
N PRO A 80 9.96 -5.14 -3.08
CA PRO A 80 9.64 -6.52 -3.43
C PRO A 80 10.31 -7.57 -2.54
N THR A 81 11.44 -7.23 -1.91
CA THR A 81 12.24 -8.15 -1.10
C THR A 81 12.34 -7.75 0.37
N GLN A 82 11.71 -6.66 0.81
CA GLN A 82 11.80 -6.17 2.19
C GLN A 82 10.42 -6.01 2.82
N LEU A 83 10.25 -6.67 3.97
CA LEU A 83 9.05 -6.65 4.78
C LEU A 83 9.39 -6.13 6.17
N SER A 84 8.66 -5.12 6.66
CA SER A 84 8.72 -4.66 8.04
C SER A 84 7.51 -5.15 8.83
N LEU A 85 7.73 -5.67 10.04
CA LEU A 85 6.71 -6.01 11.03
C LEU A 85 6.90 -5.14 12.28
N ALA A 86 5.80 -4.60 12.81
CA ALA A 86 5.76 -3.90 14.09
C ALA A 86 4.67 -4.50 14.98
N ASN A 87 5.05 -4.94 16.19
CA ASN A 87 4.10 -5.32 17.24
C ASN A 87 4.10 -4.23 18.31
N PHE A 88 2.98 -3.52 18.42
CA PHE A 88 2.82 -2.39 19.33
C PHE A 88 2.57 -2.82 20.77
N ASN A 89 2.09 -4.05 21.02
CA ASN A 89 1.93 -4.56 22.38
C ASN A 89 3.28 -4.80 23.06
N THR A 90 4.26 -5.31 22.30
CA THR A 90 5.61 -5.62 22.80
C THR A 90 6.63 -4.54 22.43
N ASN A 91 6.21 -3.53 21.68
CA ASN A 91 7.08 -2.50 21.11
C ASN A 91 8.27 -3.08 20.32
N THR A 92 8.02 -4.18 19.60
CA THR A 92 9.05 -4.89 18.81
C THR A 92 8.91 -4.58 17.34
N HIS A 93 10.05 -4.36 16.67
CA HIS A 93 10.11 -4.09 15.24
C HIS A 93 11.10 -5.06 14.58
N ILE A 94 10.68 -5.73 13.51
CA ILE A 94 11.46 -6.75 12.82
C ILE A 94 11.39 -6.51 11.32
N THR A 95 12.54 -6.56 10.65
CA THR A 95 12.61 -6.47 9.19
C THR A 95 13.05 -7.82 8.62
N PHE A 96 12.28 -8.36 7.69
CA PHE A 96 12.59 -9.57 6.94
C PHE A 96 13.04 -9.21 5.52
N HIS A 97 13.98 -9.99 5.01
CA HIS A 97 14.27 -10.04 3.57
C HIS A 97 13.59 -11.28 2.99
N THR A 98 12.51 -11.07 2.26
CA THR A 98 11.73 -12.13 1.62
C THR A 98 11.14 -11.61 0.32
N ASP A 99 11.17 -12.45 -0.71
CA ASP A 99 10.55 -12.27 -2.02
C ASP A 99 9.03 -12.56 -2.02
N THR A 100 8.43 -12.71 -0.84
CA THR A 100 7.01 -13.02 -0.66
C THR A 100 6.18 -11.76 -0.42
N HIS A 101 5.08 -11.63 -1.18
CA HIS A 101 4.10 -10.56 -0.97
C HIS A 101 3.19 -10.84 0.23
N ILE A 102 2.99 -9.83 1.08
CA ILE A 102 2.10 -9.97 2.23
C ILE A 102 0.64 -9.80 1.82
N ARG A 103 -0.22 -10.72 2.28
CA ARG A 103 -1.68 -10.63 2.08
C ARG A 103 -2.41 -10.25 3.36
N SER A 104 -2.01 -10.85 4.48
CA SER A 104 -2.64 -10.61 5.77
C SER A 104 -1.66 -10.89 6.90
N VAL A 105 -2.00 -10.37 8.05
CA VAL A 105 -1.29 -10.50 9.31
C VAL A 105 -2.29 -10.90 10.37
N GLN A 106 -1.98 -11.97 11.09
CA GLN A 106 -2.81 -12.46 12.17
C GLN A 106 -1.94 -12.80 13.38
N VAL A 107 -2.44 -12.48 14.57
CA VAL A 107 -1.84 -12.91 15.83
C VAL A 107 -2.59 -14.16 16.28
N THR A 108 -1.85 -15.26 16.47
CA THR A 108 -2.39 -16.52 17.02
C THR A 108 -1.98 -16.65 18.48
N LYS A 109 -2.88 -17.19 19.31
CA LYS A 109 -2.60 -17.54 20.71
C LYS A 109 -1.67 -18.75 20.81
#